data_AF-A0A087WPZ0-F1
#
_entry.id   AF-A0A087WPZ0-F1
#
_cell.length_a   1.000
_cell.length_b   1.000
_cell.length_c   1.000
_cell.angle_alpha   90.00
_cell.angle_beta   90.00
_cell.angle_gamma   90.00
#
_symmetry.space_group_name_H-M   'P 1'
#
loop_
_entity.id
_entity.type
_entity.pdbx_description
1 polymer ?
#
loop_
_entity_poly.entity_id
_entity_poly.type
_entity_poly.pdbx_seq_one_letter_code
_entity_poly.pdbx_strand_id
1 'polypeptide(L)' 'MSSSSRGPGAGARRRRTRCRRCRACVRTECGDCHFCRDMKKFGGPGRMKQSCLLRQCTAPV' A
#
# COMPACT_ATOMS: atom_id res chain seq x y z
N MET A 1 -34.04 -25.78 -15.89
CA MET A 1 -33.75 -24.39 -15.48
C MET A 1 -32.81 -24.45 -14.28
N SER A 2 -31.50 -24.40 -14.52
CA SER A 2 -30.49 -24.62 -13.47
C SER A 2 -30.19 -23.30 -12.76
N SER A 3 -30.85 -23.07 -11.62
CA SER A 3 -30.61 -21.93 -10.74
C SER A 3 -29.24 -22.07 -10.07
N SER A 4 -28.24 -21.38 -10.60
CA SER A 4 -26.95 -21.21 -9.92
C SER A 4 -27.08 -20.13 -8.86
N SER A 5 -27.25 -20.54 -7.60
CA SER A 5 -27.18 -19.69 -6.43
C SER A 5 -25.78 -19.06 -6.32
N ARG A 6 -25.68 -17.76 -6.60
CA ARG A 6 -24.47 -16.97 -6.36
C ARG A 6 -24.29 -16.83 -4.85
N GLY A 7 -23.43 -17.67 -4.26
CA GLY A 7 -22.97 -17.46 -2.89
C GLY A 7 -22.25 -16.11 -2.76
N PRO A 8 -22.20 -15.52 -1.55
CA PRO A 8 -21.46 -14.29 -1.33
C PRO A 8 -19.98 -14.57 -1.64
N GLY A 9 -19.44 -13.88 -2.66
CA GLY A 9 -18.06 -14.05 -3.09
C GLY A 9 -17.13 -13.95 -1.89
N ALA A 10 -16.34 -15.01 -1.68
CA ALA A 10 -15.38 -15.11 -0.59
C ALA A 10 -14.42 -13.90 -0.61
N GLY A 11 -14.73 -12.95 0.27
CA GLY A 11 -13.86 -11.96 0.89
C GLY A 11 -12.73 -11.40 0.03
N ALA A 12 -12.99 -10.31 -0.69
CA ALA A 12 -11.93 -9.34 -0.99
C ALA A 12 -11.31 -8.90 0.34
N ARG A 13 -10.16 -9.48 0.68
CA ARG A 13 -9.44 -9.24 1.94
C ARG A 13 -9.22 -7.74 2.05
N ARG A 14 -9.97 -7.07 2.93
CA ARG A 14 -9.92 -5.60 3.07
C ARG A 14 -8.47 -5.19 3.24
N ARG A 15 -7.98 -4.33 2.35
CA ARG A 15 -6.62 -3.78 2.47
C ARG A 15 -6.55 -2.99 3.76
N ARG A 16 -5.63 -3.39 4.64
CA ARG A 16 -5.35 -2.65 5.88
C ARG A 16 -4.80 -1.28 5.53
N THR A 17 -5.23 -0.28 6.29
CA THR A 17 -4.79 1.10 6.20
C THR A 17 -3.62 1.36 7.15
N ARG A 18 -2.89 2.44 6.93
CA ARG A 18 -1.77 2.82 7.81
C ARG A 18 -2.30 3.40 9.11
N CYS A 19 -1.64 3.14 10.25
CA CYS A 19 -2.07 3.70 11.55
C CYS A 19 -1.84 5.20 11.70
N ARG A 20 -1.00 5.81 10.85
CA ARG A 20 -0.66 7.25 10.85
C ARG A 20 0.01 7.78 12.13
N ARG A 21 0.35 6.94 13.10
CA ARG A 21 0.94 7.34 14.39
C ARG A 21 2.34 6.77 14.66
N CYS A 22 2.70 5.63 14.05
CA CYS A 22 4.02 5.03 14.29
C CYS A 22 5.15 5.82 13.60
N ARG A 23 6.39 5.62 14.07
CA ARG A 23 7.60 6.29 13.52
C ARG A 23 7.69 6.19 12.00
N ALA A 24 7.38 5.03 11.42
CA ALA A 24 7.41 4.85 9.97
C ALA A 24 6.32 5.66 9.25
N CYS A 25 5.13 5.81 9.82
CA CYS A 25 4.05 6.58 9.19
C CYS A 25 4.35 8.08 9.18
N VAL A 26 4.88 8.63 10.27
CA VAL A 26 5.14 10.06 10.45
C VAL A 26 6.45 10.53 9.79
N ARG A 27 7.35 9.60 9.45
CA ARG A 27 8.58 9.91 8.74
C ARG A 27 8.32 10.47 7.35
N THR A 28 9.19 11.33 6.87
CA THR A 28 9.26 11.75 5.47
C THR A 28 9.77 10.61 4.58
N GLU A 29 9.50 10.69 3.28
CA GLU A 29 10.09 9.74 2.33
C GLU A 29 11.59 9.99 2.20
N CYS A 30 12.38 8.92 2.20
CA CYS A 30 13.84 9.07 2.22
C CYS A 30 14.45 9.56 0.90
N GLY A 31 13.71 9.52 -0.22
CA GLY A 31 14.21 9.90 -1.55
C GLY A 31 15.08 8.84 -2.23
N ASP A 32 15.86 8.07 -1.47
CA ASP A 32 16.91 7.23 -2.05
C ASP A 32 16.59 5.75 -2.20
N CYS A 33 15.56 5.24 -1.52
CA CYS A 33 15.20 3.82 -1.63
C CYS A 33 14.60 3.49 -3.01
N HIS A 34 14.65 2.22 -3.41
CA HIS A 34 14.13 1.75 -4.70
C HIS A 34 12.67 2.20 -4.97
N PHE A 35 11.81 2.18 -3.94
CA PHE A 35 10.43 2.67 -4.08
C PHE A 35 10.33 4.19 -4.16
N CYS A 36 11.22 4.94 -3.50
CA CYS A 36 11.25 6.40 -3.66
C CYS A 36 11.73 6.78 -5.06
N ARG A 37 12.78 6.15 -5.55
CA ARG A 37 13.30 6.37 -6.91
C ARG A 37 12.28 6.05 -8.00
N ASP A 38 11.30 5.18 -7.75
CA ASP A 38 10.16 4.95 -8.67
C ASP A 38 9.11 6.07 -8.64
N MET A 39 8.99 6.88 -7.59
CA MET A 39 7.92 7.89 -7.49
C MET A 39 8.14 9.05 -8.47
N LYS A 40 7.07 9.49 -9.13
CA LYS A 40 7.09 10.61 -10.09
C LYS A 40 7.71 11.89 -9.54
N LYS A 41 7.44 12.23 -8.27
CA LYS A 41 8.00 13.43 -7.62
C LYS A 41 9.52 13.38 -7.42
N PHE A 42 10.10 12.18 -7.43
CA PHE A 42 11.54 11.95 -7.37
C PHE A 42 12.10 11.61 -8.77
N GLY A 43 11.35 11.88 -9.85
CA GLY A 43 11.78 11.66 -11.24
C GLY A 43 11.56 10.23 -11.76
N GLY A 44 10.96 9.34 -10.98
CA GLY A 44 10.74 7.94 -11.35
C GLY A 44 9.56 7.68 -12.29
N PRO A 45 9.48 6.48 -12.90
CA PRO A 45 8.43 6.13 -13.86
C PRO A 45 7.05 5.89 -13.22
N GLY A 46 6.96 5.71 -11.90
CA GLY A 46 5.72 5.57 -11.15
C GLY A 46 4.97 4.26 -11.40
N ARG A 47 5.69 3.18 -11.73
CA ARG A 47 5.08 1.90 -12.12
C ARG A 47 4.75 1.03 -10.91
N MET A 48 5.55 1.10 -9.84
CA MET A 48 5.43 0.20 -8.69
C MET A 48 4.33 0.65 -7.73
N LYS A 49 4.07 1.96 -7.65
CA LYS A 49 3.04 2.56 -6.78
C LYS A 49 3.15 2.11 -5.31
N GLN A 50 4.38 1.87 -4.85
CA GLN A 50 4.69 1.49 -3.48
C GLN A 50 5.11 2.70 -2.66
N SER A 51 4.87 2.63 -1.35
CA SER A 51 5.41 3.61 -0.41
C SER A 51 6.90 3.40 -0.15
N CYS A 52 7.60 4.45 0.31
CA CYS A 52 8.98 4.37 0.80
C CYS A 52 9.19 3.17 1.75
N LEU A 53 10.31 2.46 1.59
CA LEU A 53 10.70 1.34 2.45
C LEU A 53 10.72 1.72 3.94
N LEU A 54 11.29 2.89 4.25
CA LEU A 54 11.39 3.38 5.63
C LEU A 54 10.06 3.87 6.22
N ARG A 55 8.99 3.85 5.41
CA ARG A 55 7.64 4.24 5.81
C ARG A 55 6.68 3.06 5.89
N GLN A 56 7.15 1.81 5.87
CA GLN A 56 6.28 0.66 6.04
C GLN A 56 5.68 0.63 7.45
N CYS A 57 4.35 0.60 7.53
CA CYS A 57 3.63 0.68 8.81
C CYS A 57 3.77 -0.63 9.59
N THR A 58 4.20 -0.53 10.84
CA THR A 58 4.37 -1.68 11.75
C THR A 58 3.06 -2.29 12.25
N ALA A 59 2.00 -1.47 12.37
CA ALA A 59 0.69 -1.92 12.84
C ALA A 59 -0.44 -1.33 11.97
N PRO A 60 -0.71 -1.89 10.78
CA PRO A 60 -1.82 -1.44 9.92
C PRO A 60 -3.20 -1.71 10.56
N VAL A 61 -4.15 -0.79 10.36
CA VAL A 61 -5.54 -0.83 10.90
C VAL A 61 -6.58 -1.08 9.82
#